data_AF-A0A4R1RVK9-F1
#
_entry.id   AF-A0A4R1RVK9-F1
#
_cell.length_a   1.000
_cell.length_b   1.000
_cell.length_c   1.000
_cell.angle_alpha   90.00
_cell.angle_beta   90.00
_cell.angle_gamma   90.00
#
_symmetry.space_group_name_H-M   'P 1'
#
loop_
_entity.id
_entity.type
_entity.pdbx_description
1 polymer ?
#
loop_
_entity_poly.entity_id
_entity_poly.type
_entity_poly.pdbx_seq_one_letter_code
_entity_poly.pdbx_strand_id
1 'polypeptide(L)'
;MQILVRLRVFPIKYFLGRSKLKGGETMSKLIDEHGKLFGLINPVDLFVLILVLALGIRLLSQYRPAPLELRKRPVAMGLLAQDLPPYVAQSIAVGQDLFQDGTNAYLGKVIRKTVQPAEILVQKDGQLLLVKAPRNVDLRLELRRQSGRVVTGPAHTGIYLGKLAVRVGNRLNCHTLYTRLRLEVESVRVNLR
;
A
#
# COMPACT_ATOMS: atom_id res chain seq x y z
N MET A 1 6.29 -20.38 7.16
CA MET A 1 5.17 -20.53 6.21
C MET A 1 5.72 -20.35 4.81
N GLN A 2 6.15 -21.46 4.18
CA GLN A 2 6.76 -21.48 2.85
C GLN A 2 5.66 -21.74 1.82
N ILE A 3 5.52 -20.85 0.84
CA ILE A 3 4.59 -21.05 -0.27
C ILE A 3 5.38 -21.75 -1.39
N LEU A 4 5.16 -23.06 -1.49
CA LEU A 4 5.64 -23.93 -2.56
C LEU A 4 4.74 -23.71 -3.79
N VAL A 5 5.23 -22.99 -4.79
CA VAL A 5 4.53 -22.84 -6.07
C VAL A 5 4.78 -24.10 -6.91
N ARG A 6 3.78 -24.98 -6.96
CA ARG A 6 3.77 -26.21 -7.76
C ARG A 6 3.46 -25.85 -9.23
N LEU A 7 4.50 -25.69 -10.04
CA LEU A 7 4.36 -25.57 -11.49
C LEU A 7 3.83 -26.90 -12.07
N ARG A 8 2.59 -26.89 -12.56
CA ARG A 8 2.03 -27.98 -13.38
C ARG A 8 2.74 -27.96 -14.73
N VAL A 9 3.67 -28.89 -14.92
CA VAL A 9 4.28 -29.17 -16.21
C VAL A 9 3.23 -29.91 -17.05
N PHE A 10 2.77 -29.30 -18.14
CA PHE A 10 1.93 -29.97 -19.14
C PHE A 10 2.78 -31.02 -19.88
N PRO A 11 2.34 -32.28 -20.02
CA PRO A 11 3.08 -33.26 -20.79
C PRO A 11 2.87 -33.02 -22.29
N ILE A 12 3.90 -32.51 -22.96
CA ILE A 12 3.98 -32.51 -24.43
C ILE A 12 4.23 -33.96 -24.86
N LYS A 13 3.16 -34.65 -25.28
CA LYS A 13 3.25 -35.95 -25.94
C LYS A 13 3.93 -35.77 -27.30
N TYR A 14 5.23 -36.06 -27.37
CA TYR A 14 5.89 -36.31 -28.66
C TYR A 14 5.41 -37.67 -29.19
N PHE A 15 4.69 -37.64 -30.31
CA PHE A 15 4.26 -38.81 -31.05
C PHE A 15 5.50 -39.43 -31.72
N LEU A 16 5.97 -40.55 -31.18
CA LEU A 16 7.06 -41.35 -31.72
C LEU A 16 6.60 -42.03 -33.03
N GLY A 17 6.91 -41.41 -34.18
CA GLY A 17 6.91 -42.10 -35.46
C GLY A 17 8.24 -42.83 -35.66
N ARG A 18 8.30 -44.12 -35.34
CA ARG A 18 9.38 -45.02 -35.79
C ARG A 18 9.12 -45.40 -37.26
N SER A 19 10.03 -45.07 -38.17
CA SER A 19 10.40 -45.99 -39.26
C SER A 19 11.70 -45.61 -39.99
N LYS A 20 12.68 -46.52 -39.84
CA LYS A 20 13.82 -46.85 -40.71
C LYS A 20 14.85 -45.75 -41.04
N LEU A 21 15.95 -45.78 -40.28
CA LEU A 21 17.25 -45.32 -40.74
C LEU A 21 17.89 -46.44 -41.57
N LYS A 22 18.05 -46.21 -42.88
CA LYS A 22 18.90 -46.99 -43.78
C LYS A 22 20.06 -46.08 -44.19
N GLY A 23 21.27 -46.53 -43.90
CA GLY A 23 22.49 -46.14 -44.61
C GLY A 23 23.07 -44.76 -44.31
N GLY A 24 24.27 -44.76 -43.75
CA GLY A 24 25.41 -43.92 -44.18
C GLY A 24 25.31 -42.39 -44.09
N GLU A 25 26.43 -41.80 -43.68
CA GLU A 25 26.78 -40.38 -43.83
C GLU A 25 26.50 -39.47 -42.61
N THR A 26 27.52 -39.45 -41.75
CA THR A 26 28.22 -38.25 -41.30
C THR A 26 27.40 -36.98 -41.04
N MET A 27 27.29 -36.65 -39.75
CA MET A 27 27.50 -35.31 -39.19
C MET A 27 27.91 -34.27 -40.24
N SER A 28 26.98 -33.39 -40.64
CA SER A 28 27.18 -32.03 -41.22
C SER A 28 26.12 -31.73 -42.28
N LYS A 29 25.01 -31.11 -41.89
CA LYS A 29 24.35 -30.02 -42.65
C LYS A 29 23.32 -29.37 -41.72
N LEU A 30 23.82 -28.67 -40.70
CA LEU A 30 23.02 -27.74 -39.89
C LEU A 30 22.40 -26.63 -40.78
N ILE A 31 23.05 -26.35 -41.91
CA ILE A 31 22.70 -25.32 -42.87
C ILE A 31 22.38 -26.01 -44.21
N ASP A 32 21.18 -25.75 -44.71
CA ASP A 32 20.65 -26.22 -45.99
C ASP A 32 21.28 -25.43 -47.17
N GLU A 33 21.15 -25.93 -48.40
CA GLU A 33 21.80 -25.38 -49.61
C GLU A 33 21.32 -23.97 -49.96
N HIS A 34 20.19 -23.54 -49.39
CA HIS A 34 19.66 -22.19 -49.49
C HIS A 34 20.14 -21.27 -48.34
N GLY A 35 21.14 -21.72 -47.58
CA GLY A 35 21.70 -21.00 -46.44
C GLY A 35 20.77 -20.96 -45.23
N LYS A 36 19.75 -21.84 -45.12
CA LYS A 36 18.80 -21.87 -43.99
C LYS A 36 19.24 -22.85 -42.91
N LEU A 37 19.15 -22.48 -41.63
CA LEU A 37 19.39 -23.41 -40.52
C LEU A 37 18.19 -24.37 -40.39
N PHE A 38 18.45 -25.68 -40.48
CA PHE A 38 17.45 -26.74 -40.46
C PHE A 38 16.30 -26.60 -41.50
N GLY A 39 16.53 -25.87 -42.60
CA GLY A 39 15.50 -25.62 -43.63
C GLY A 39 14.34 -24.70 -43.20
N LEU A 40 14.29 -24.28 -41.92
CA LEU A 40 13.16 -23.57 -41.31
C LEU A 40 13.38 -22.05 -41.25
N ILE A 41 14.58 -21.60 -40.84
CA ILE A 41 14.85 -20.19 -40.50
C ILE A 41 16.16 -19.73 -41.15
N ASN A 42 16.22 -18.47 -41.58
CA ASN A 42 17.44 -17.82 -42.07
C ASN A 42 18.42 -17.59 -40.89
N PRO A 43 19.73 -17.93 -40.99
CA PRO A 43 20.75 -17.66 -39.98
C PRO A 43 20.78 -16.20 -39.50
N VAL A 44 20.55 -15.25 -40.40
CA VAL A 44 20.51 -13.82 -40.05
C VAL A 44 19.35 -13.52 -39.12
N ASP A 45 18.17 -14.11 -39.39
CA ASP A 45 16.97 -13.93 -38.57
C ASP A 45 17.15 -14.61 -37.19
N LEU A 46 17.78 -15.79 -37.16
CA LEU A 46 18.12 -16.45 -35.91
C LEU A 46 19.09 -15.60 -35.05
N PHE A 47 20.09 -14.97 -35.67
CA PHE A 47 21.02 -14.09 -34.96
C PHE A 47 20.31 -12.86 -34.38
N VAL A 48 19.43 -12.22 -35.17
CA VAL A 48 18.61 -11.09 -34.70
C VAL A 48 17.70 -11.52 -33.55
N LEU A 49 17.07 -12.68 -33.64
CA LEU A 49 16.22 -13.22 -32.58
C LEU A 49 17.01 -13.44 -31.27
N ILE A 50 18.20 -14.03 -31.36
CA ILE A 50 19.09 -14.22 -30.20
C ILE A 50 19.51 -12.87 -29.61
N LEU A 51 19.81 -11.88 -30.44
CA LEU A 51 20.19 -10.54 -30.00
C LEU A 51 19.04 -9.85 -29.25
N VAL A 52 17.81 -9.91 -29.78
CA VAL A 52 16.62 -9.36 -29.14
C VAL A 52 16.32 -10.07 -27.82
N LEU A 53 16.44 -11.41 -27.78
CA LEU A 53 16.30 -12.19 -26.55
C LEU A 53 17.35 -11.81 -25.51
N ALA A 54 18.62 -11.69 -25.90
CA ALA A 54 19.71 -11.30 -25.01
C ALA A 54 19.48 -9.89 -24.44
N LEU A 55 19.03 -8.95 -25.27
CA LEU A 55 18.71 -7.59 -24.82
C LEU A 55 17.50 -7.58 -23.88
N GLY A 56 16.45 -8.33 -24.20
CA GLY A 56 15.26 -8.48 -23.35
C GLY A 56 15.59 -9.07 -21.98
N ILE A 57 16.36 -10.17 -21.96
CA ILE A 57 16.84 -10.81 -20.72
C ILE A 57 17.72 -9.83 -19.93
N ARG A 58 18.60 -9.07 -20.59
CA ARG A 58 19.46 -8.08 -19.93
C ARG A 58 18.65 -6.97 -19.28
N LEU A 59 17.67 -6.39 -19.98
CA LEU A 59 16.80 -5.34 -19.46
C LEU A 59 15.95 -5.86 -18.28
N LEU A 60 15.39 -7.07 -18.40
CA LEU A 60 14.62 -7.70 -17.33
C LEU A 60 15.49 -8.06 -16.11
N SER A 61 16.73 -8.51 -16.33
CA SER A 61 17.68 -8.84 -15.27
C SER A 61 18.17 -7.61 -14.50
N GLN A 62 18.26 -6.46 -15.18
CA GLN A 62 18.62 -5.17 -14.57
C GLN A 62 17.44 -4.50 -13.85
N TYR A 63 16.21 -4.92 -14.11
CA TYR A 63 15.04 -4.40 -13.43
C TYR A 63 14.99 -4.91 -11.97
N ARG A 64 15.56 -4.12 -11.06
CA ARG A 64 15.43 -4.31 -9.61
C ARG A 64 14.58 -3.20 -9.03
N PRO A 65 13.26 -3.40 -8.84
CA PRO A 65 12.45 -2.42 -8.12
C PRO A 65 13.05 -2.25 -6.72
N ALA A 66 13.27 -1.00 -6.30
CA ALA A 66 13.79 -0.73 -4.96
C ALA A 66 12.87 -1.40 -3.92
N PRO A 67 13.42 -2.16 -2.97
CA PRO A 67 12.61 -2.82 -1.96
C PRO A 67 11.85 -1.76 -1.14
N LEU A 68 10.55 -1.96 -0.95
CA LEU A 68 9.76 -1.12 -0.05
C LEU A 68 10.28 -1.32 1.38
N GLU A 69 10.80 -0.27 2.00
CA GLU A 69 11.18 -0.34 3.40
C GLU A 69 9.92 -0.31 4.27
N LEU A 70 9.56 -1.48 4.79
CA LEU A 70 8.46 -1.65 5.73
C LEU A 70 8.99 -1.59 7.15
N ARG A 71 9.00 -0.41 7.76
CA ARG A 71 9.41 -0.25 9.16
C ARG A 71 8.18 -0.09 10.06
N LYS A 72 8.08 -0.92 11.09
CA LYS A 72 7.12 -0.71 12.19
C LYS A 72 7.71 0.31 13.15
N ARG A 73 7.06 1.47 13.31
CA ARG A 73 7.52 2.52 14.22
C ARG A 73 6.38 3.00 15.13
N PRO A 74 6.67 3.54 16.33
CA PRO A 74 5.67 4.21 17.13
C PRO A 74 5.12 5.45 16.42
N VAL A 75 3.80 5.62 16.49
CA VAL A 75 3.10 6.76 15.87
C VAL A 75 2.24 7.45 16.93
N ALA A 76 2.33 8.77 16.96
CA ALA A 76 1.44 9.64 17.71
C ALA A 76 0.56 10.45 16.75
N MET A 77 -0.71 10.63 17.07
CA MET A 77 -1.66 11.35 16.23
C MET A 77 -2.45 12.36 17.05
N GLY A 78 -2.67 13.54 16.49
CA GLY A 78 -3.64 14.51 16.99
C GLY A 78 -4.90 14.46 16.15
N LEU A 79 -6.05 14.27 16.79
CA LEU A 79 -7.36 14.24 16.16
C LEU A 79 -8.25 15.34 16.73
N LEU A 80 -9.05 15.98 15.88
CA LEU A 80 -10.02 17.01 16.27
C LEU A 80 -11.42 16.63 15.82
N ALA A 81 -12.39 16.74 16.71
CA ALA A 81 -13.80 16.79 16.35
C ALA A 81 -14.35 18.14 16.78
N GLN A 82 -14.90 18.87 15.81
CA GLN A 82 -15.49 20.19 16.05
C GLN A 82 -16.98 20.08 16.33
N ASP A 83 -17.51 21.05 17.06
CA ASP A 83 -18.95 21.26 17.25
C ASP A 83 -19.70 20.03 17.79
N LEU A 84 -19.12 19.37 18.80
CA LEU A 84 -19.73 18.20 19.42
C LEU A 84 -20.63 18.58 20.60
N PRO A 85 -21.74 17.84 20.81
CA PRO A 85 -22.45 17.90 22.07
C PRO A 85 -21.54 17.47 23.24
N PRO A 86 -21.61 18.15 24.41
CA PRO A 86 -20.74 17.84 25.55
C PRO A 86 -20.78 16.39 26.02
N TYR A 87 -21.94 15.72 25.93
CA TYR A 87 -22.08 14.32 26.34
C TYR A 87 -21.26 13.35 25.48
N VAL A 88 -21.07 13.65 24.18
CA VAL A 88 -20.22 12.85 23.28
C VAL A 88 -18.76 13.05 23.64
N ALA A 89 -18.35 14.29 23.93
CA ALA A 89 -17.01 14.55 24.40
C ALA A 89 -16.75 13.85 25.74
N GLN A 90 -17.72 13.83 26.66
CA GLN A 90 -17.62 13.19 27.97
C GLN A 90 -17.52 11.65 27.90
N SER A 91 -18.16 11.00 26.93
CA SER A 91 -18.12 9.53 26.78
C SER A 91 -16.73 8.97 26.44
N ILE A 92 -15.84 9.82 25.92
CA ILE A 92 -14.47 9.46 25.57
C ILE A 92 -13.55 9.71 26.77
N ALA A 93 -12.83 8.67 27.18
CA ALA A 93 -11.90 8.72 28.30
C ALA A 93 -10.45 8.45 27.87
N VAL A 94 -9.50 8.99 28.64
CA VAL A 94 -8.09 8.63 28.49
C VAL A 94 -7.92 7.15 28.80
N GLY A 95 -7.09 6.45 28.01
CA GLY A 95 -6.85 5.02 28.11
C GLY A 95 -7.74 4.15 27.21
N GLN A 96 -8.78 4.72 26.62
CA GLN A 96 -9.66 4.02 25.66
C GLN A 96 -8.95 3.80 24.32
N ASP A 97 -9.35 2.71 23.67
CA ASP A 97 -8.90 2.36 22.33
C ASP A 97 -9.85 2.97 21.28
N LEU A 98 -9.26 3.55 20.24
CA LEU A 98 -10.01 4.13 19.12
C LEU A 98 -9.79 3.32 17.85
N PHE A 99 -10.87 3.06 17.14
CA PHE A 99 -10.88 2.31 15.89
C PHE A 99 -11.50 3.14 14.77
N GLN A 100 -11.07 2.91 13.53
CA GLN A 100 -11.67 3.51 12.36
C GLN A 100 -12.88 2.68 11.89
N ASP A 101 -13.99 3.36 11.59
CA ASP A 101 -15.22 2.75 11.09
C ASP A 101 -15.04 2.21 9.66
N GLY A 102 -15.34 0.93 9.46
CA GLY A 102 -15.32 0.28 8.15
C GLY A 102 -14.08 -0.57 7.92
N THR A 103 -12.88 -0.11 8.30
CA THR A 103 -11.68 -0.97 8.26
C THR A 103 -11.39 -1.68 9.58
N ASN A 104 -12.04 -1.26 10.68
CA ASN A 104 -11.74 -1.68 12.04
C ASN A 104 -10.25 -1.54 12.39
N ALA A 105 -9.55 -0.61 11.73
CA ALA A 105 -8.15 -0.35 11.99
C ALA A 105 -8.00 0.30 13.36
N TYR A 106 -7.24 -0.34 14.24
CA TYR A 106 -6.85 0.25 15.52
C TYR A 106 -5.98 1.49 15.29
N LEU A 107 -6.47 2.66 15.70
CA LEU A 107 -5.78 3.94 15.52
C LEU A 107 -4.76 4.15 16.65
N GLY A 108 -5.13 3.81 17.87
CA GLY A 108 -4.26 3.94 19.03
C GLY A 108 -5.07 4.13 20.32
N LYS A 109 -4.33 4.23 21.42
CA LYS A 109 -4.87 4.51 22.74
C LYS A 109 -4.91 6.01 22.98
N VAL A 110 -6.02 6.52 23.50
CA VAL A 110 -6.16 7.92 23.91
C VAL A 110 -5.20 8.16 25.09
N ILE A 111 -4.19 9.01 24.89
CA ILE A 111 -3.25 9.40 25.95
C ILE A 111 -3.57 10.76 26.56
N ARG A 112 -4.27 11.61 25.80
CA ARG A 112 -4.68 12.94 26.24
C ARG A 112 -5.99 13.31 25.59
N LYS A 113 -6.81 14.04 26.33
CA LYS A 113 -8.07 14.61 25.91
C LYS A 113 -8.12 16.07 26.34
N THR A 114 -8.47 16.94 25.40
CA THR A 114 -8.68 18.37 25.62
C THR A 114 -10.05 18.74 25.09
N VAL A 115 -10.84 19.45 25.88
CA VAL A 115 -12.18 19.92 25.51
C VAL A 115 -12.20 21.44 25.64
N GLN A 116 -12.66 22.13 24.60
CA GLN A 116 -12.79 23.60 24.60
C GLN A 116 -14.17 23.97 24.04
N PRO A 117 -14.74 25.14 24.38
CA PRO A 117 -15.95 25.62 23.72
C PRO A 117 -15.73 25.67 22.20
N ALA A 118 -16.70 25.19 21.42
CA ALA A 118 -16.56 25.16 19.97
C ALA A 118 -16.52 26.57 19.40
N GLU A 119 -15.75 26.79 18.33
CA GLU A 119 -15.72 28.07 17.64
C GLU A 119 -16.71 28.05 16.48
N ILE A 120 -17.62 29.03 16.44
CA ILE A 120 -18.64 29.17 15.39
C ILE A 120 -18.50 30.54 14.71
N LEU A 121 -18.75 30.55 13.41
CA LEU A 121 -18.83 31.78 12.63
C LEU A 121 -20.26 32.31 12.68
N VAL A 122 -20.44 33.50 13.25
CA VAL A 122 -21.72 34.21 13.26
C VAL A 122 -21.59 35.43 12.37
N GLN A 123 -22.54 35.58 11.45
CA GLN A 123 -22.64 36.79 10.65
C GLN A 123 -23.44 37.84 11.43
N LYS A 124 -22.83 39.00 11.67
CA LYS A 124 -23.49 40.14 12.29
C LYS A 124 -23.09 41.41 11.54
N ASP A 125 -24.07 42.18 11.08
CA ASP A 125 -23.87 43.46 10.39
C ASP A 125 -22.92 43.37 9.17
N GLY A 126 -23.04 42.28 8.40
CA GLY A 126 -22.21 42.03 7.21
C GLY A 126 -20.78 41.54 7.52
N GLN A 127 -20.38 41.43 8.79
CA GLN A 127 -19.10 40.89 9.22
C GLN A 127 -19.23 39.45 9.72
N LEU A 128 -18.20 38.63 9.46
CA LEU A 128 -18.06 37.30 10.03
C LEU A 128 -17.27 37.40 11.33
N LEU A 129 -17.93 37.08 12.45
CA LEU A 129 -17.32 37.06 13.78
C LEU A 129 -17.11 35.60 14.21
N LEU A 130 -15.89 35.28 14.65
CA LEU A 130 -15.59 34.00 15.29
C LEU A 130 -15.94 34.11 16.77
N VAL A 131 -16.94 33.36 17.22
CA VAL A 131 -17.43 33.38 18.61
C VAL A 131 -17.47 31.97 19.18
N LYS A 132 -17.52 31.86 20.52
CA LYS A 132 -17.65 30.57 21.19
C LYS A 132 -19.11 30.11 21.18
N ALA A 133 -19.34 28.86 20.83
CA ALA A 133 -20.64 28.21 20.89
C ALA A 133 -21.12 28.16 22.36
N PRO A 134 -22.41 28.41 22.61
CA PRO A 134 -22.95 28.43 23.97
C PRO A 134 -23.01 27.03 24.61
N ARG A 135 -23.06 25.96 23.79
CA ARG A 135 -23.27 24.59 24.28
C ARG A 135 -22.27 23.59 23.73
N ASN A 136 -21.95 23.66 22.44
CA ASN A 136 -21.10 22.66 21.80
C ASN A 136 -19.63 22.88 22.10
N VAL A 137 -18.86 21.81 21.99
CA VAL A 137 -17.44 21.76 22.34
C VAL A 137 -16.61 21.16 21.23
N ASP A 138 -15.38 21.63 21.10
CA ASP A 138 -14.35 21.03 20.29
C ASP A 138 -13.55 20.04 21.15
N LEU A 139 -13.41 18.82 20.63
CA LEU A 139 -12.70 17.72 21.28
C LEU A 139 -11.40 17.45 20.53
N ARG A 140 -10.28 17.64 21.22
CA ARG A 140 -8.95 17.27 20.74
C ARG A 140 -8.45 16.03 21.46
N LEU A 141 -8.07 15.01 20.71
CA LEU A 141 -7.54 13.75 21.22
C LEU A 141 -6.10 13.57 20.76
N GLU A 142 -5.23 13.22 21.68
CA GLU A 142 -3.90 12.72 21.34
C GLU A 142 -3.90 11.20 21.50
N LEU A 143 -3.57 10.50 20.43
CA LEU A 143 -3.47 9.05 20.38
C LEU A 143 -2.02 8.63 20.31
N ARG A 144 -1.70 7.49 20.95
CA ARG A 144 -0.41 6.83 20.81
C ARG A 144 -0.57 5.37 20.48
N ARG A 145 0.25 4.91 19.54
CA ARG A 145 0.35 3.50 19.15
C ARG A 145 1.83 3.11 19.06
N GLN A 146 2.13 1.89 19.51
CA GLN A 146 3.50 1.35 19.48
C GLN A 146 3.93 0.90 18.07
N SER A 147 2.99 0.54 17.20
CA SER A 147 3.27 -0.04 15.89
C SER A 147 2.38 0.53 14.77
N GLY A 148 2.87 1.55 14.06
CA GLY A 148 2.36 1.95 12.75
C GLY A 148 3.30 1.46 11.64
N ARG A 149 2.76 1.10 10.48
CA ARG A 149 3.56 0.76 9.30
C ARG A 149 3.94 2.04 8.58
N VAL A 150 5.21 2.42 8.66
CA VAL A 150 5.75 3.52 7.87
C VAL A 150 6.31 2.91 6.60
N VAL A 151 5.74 3.28 5.46
CA VAL A 151 6.21 2.86 4.15
C VAL A 151 6.97 4.03 3.56
N THR A 152 8.25 3.82 3.30
CA THR A 152 9.12 4.80 2.64
C THR A 152 9.72 4.12 1.42
N GLY A 153 9.51 4.69 0.24
CA GLY A 153 10.06 4.20 -1.01
C GLY A 153 9.76 5.14 -2.18
N PRO A 154 10.45 4.99 -3.31
CA PRO A 154 10.34 5.91 -4.45
C PRO A 154 8.94 5.98 -5.08
N ALA A 155 8.10 4.94 -4.90
CA ALA A 155 6.73 4.89 -5.42
C ALA A 155 5.63 5.06 -4.35
N HIS A 156 5.96 4.83 -3.07
CA HIS A 156 4.97 4.82 -1.98
C HIS A 156 5.57 5.41 -0.69
N THR A 157 5.09 6.60 -0.33
CA THR A 157 5.39 7.26 0.95
C THR A 157 4.11 7.44 1.74
N GLY A 158 4.05 6.92 2.96
CA GLY A 158 2.88 7.12 3.81
C GLY A 158 2.95 6.36 5.13
N ILE A 159 2.08 6.79 6.05
CA ILE A 159 1.89 6.16 7.34
C ILE A 159 0.60 5.36 7.27
N TYR A 160 0.71 4.06 7.52
CA TYR A 160 -0.39 3.12 7.41
C TYR A 160 -0.68 2.47 8.77
N LEU A 161 -1.94 2.51 9.17
CA LEU A 161 -2.46 1.81 10.34
C LEU A 161 -3.32 0.64 9.85
N GLY A 162 -2.72 -0.54 9.75
CA GLY A 162 -3.37 -1.68 9.08
C GLY A 162 -3.45 -1.43 7.57
N LYS A 163 -4.68 -1.38 7.02
CA LYS A 163 -4.95 -1.05 5.61
C LYS A 163 -5.26 0.44 5.40
N LEU A 164 -5.41 1.21 6.49
CA LEU A 164 -5.77 2.62 6.43
C LEU A 164 -4.53 3.48 6.22
N ALA A 165 -4.49 4.26 5.14
CA ALA A 165 -3.52 5.33 4.96
C ALA A 165 -3.96 6.55 5.78
N VAL A 166 -3.11 7.00 6.71
CA VAL A 166 -3.38 8.16 7.56
C VAL A 166 -2.61 9.36 7.04
N ARG A 167 -3.32 10.49 6.86
CA ARG A 167 -2.77 11.76 6.40
C ARG A 167 -3.38 12.90 7.19
N VAL A 168 -2.63 13.98 7.37
CA VAL A 168 -3.15 15.23 7.94
C VAL A 168 -4.23 15.77 6.99
N GLY A 169 -5.31 16.31 7.57
CA GLY A 169 -6.51 16.76 6.86
C GLY A 169 -7.53 15.66 6.54
N ASN A 170 -7.18 14.38 6.73
CA ASN A 170 -8.18 13.32 6.52
C ASN A 170 -9.24 13.34 7.62
N ARG A 171 -10.50 13.25 7.21
CA ARG A 171 -11.63 12.99 8.11
C ARG A 171 -11.88 11.50 8.22
N LEU A 172 -11.87 10.99 9.44
CA LEU A 172 -12.07 9.60 9.77
C LEU A 172 -13.34 9.48 10.60
N ASN A 173 -14.25 8.60 10.20
CA ASN A 173 -15.29 8.13 11.10
C ASN A 173 -14.64 7.08 12.02
N CYS A 174 -14.79 7.26 13.31
CA CYS A 174 -14.13 6.45 14.33
C CYS A 174 -15.15 6.02 15.38
N HIS A 175 -14.86 4.91 16.05
CA HIS A 175 -15.64 4.44 17.18
C HIS A 175 -14.75 4.05 18.36
N THR A 176 -15.30 4.27 19.54
CA THR A 176 -14.91 3.60 20.78
C THR A 176 -15.92 2.51 21.10
N LEU A 177 -15.82 1.90 22.28
CA LEU A 177 -16.84 0.97 22.78
C LEU A 177 -18.23 1.60 22.92
N TYR A 178 -18.30 2.90 23.20
CA TYR A 178 -19.56 3.57 23.61
C TYR A 178 -20.06 4.63 22.62
N THR A 179 -19.19 5.12 21.72
CA THR A 179 -19.51 6.30 20.90
C THR A 179 -18.89 6.18 19.52
N ARG A 180 -19.61 6.65 18.50
CA ARG A 180 -19.08 6.94 17.17
C ARG A 180 -18.92 8.45 17.00
N LEU A 181 -17.83 8.87 16.36
CA LEU A 181 -17.56 10.27 16.09
C LEU A 181 -16.73 10.44 14.82
N ARG A 182 -16.90 11.58 14.17
CA ARG A 182 -16.05 11.99 13.04
C ARG A 182 -14.92 12.86 13.56
N LEU A 183 -13.70 12.46 13.25
CA LEU A 183 -12.46 13.09 13.70
C LEU A 183 -11.62 13.47 12.48
N GLU A 184 -11.08 14.68 12.47
CA GLU A 184 -10.11 15.14 11.50
C GLU A 184 -8.70 14.94 12.04
N VAL A 185 -7.80 14.44 11.19
CA VAL A 185 -6.39 14.24 11.55
C VAL A 185 -5.65 15.57 11.45
N GLU A 186 -5.27 16.16 12.57
CA GLU A 186 -4.53 17.43 12.59
C GLU A 186 -3.02 17.23 12.57
N SER A 187 -2.53 16.15 13.18
CA SER A 187 -1.09 15.86 13.20
C SER A 187 -0.82 14.37 13.21
N VAL A 188 0.26 13.98 12.55
CA VAL A 188 0.81 12.63 12.63
C VAL A 188 2.32 12.75 12.85
N ARG A 189 2.81 12.20 13.96
CA ARG A 189 4.22 12.21 14.33
C ARG A 189 4.73 10.77 14.41
N VAL A 190 5.74 10.45 13.61
CA VAL A 190 6.48 9.19 13.70
C VAL A 190 7.67 9.42 14.59
N ASN A 191 7.79 8.64 15.67
CA ASN A 191 8.97 8.76 16.50
C ASN A 191 10.12 8.00 15.82
N LEU A 192 11.03 8.74 15.21
CA LEU A 192 12.27 8.23 14.63
C LEU A 192 13.28 8.06 15.78
N ARG A 193 13.14 6.99 16.56
CA ARG A 193 14.31 6.45 17.26
C ARG A 193 15.15 5.66 16.27
#